data_AF-A0A523Q7G9-F1
#
_entry.id   AF-A0A523Q7G9-F1
#
_cell.length_a   1.000
_cell.length_b   1.000
_cell.length_c   1.000
_cell.angle_alpha   90.00
_cell.angle_beta   90.00
_cell.angle_gamma   90.00
#
_symmetry.space_group_name_H-M   'P 1'
#
loop_
_entity.id
_entity.type
_entity.pdbx_description
1 polymer ?
#
loop_
_entity_poly.entity_id
_entity_poly.type
_entity_poly.pdbx_seq_one_letter_code
_entity_poly.pdbx_strand_id
1 'polypeptide(L)'
;MPADALPPPRLRRDINLGTLLALPPDSTGWRASLAEQLQMLRDDGHEAVQSWGDETVWAATQAAGLQATGMARLRRPEDADALARRHRAAGLGFTTVHVGTGFDSDAEMDALAHALLEAQARHGHPLWVETHRATATQDIWRTLRWVERFPELRFTADLSHWYSGHELTYGGEFAERMAHLGPVLARTRALHGRIGNSGCLQTGLDDEGDYLAHYRALWTACCLGFLQQAQAGEVLSFNAELLPMRAGQMWLHYAQTRTAHASSPWAGEPTDRYADAAQLWRLAQDCFALAQTQLTPHNPAR
;
A
#
# COMPACT_ATOMS: atom_id res chain seq x y z
N MET A 1 24.47 -19.45 -16.15
CA MET A 1 22.98 -19.36 -16.19
C MET A 1 22.63 -18.67 -17.49
N PRO A 2 21.66 -19.17 -18.29
CA PRO A 2 21.35 -18.54 -19.57
C PRO A 2 20.89 -17.09 -19.30
N ALA A 3 21.33 -16.16 -20.15
CA ALA A 3 21.18 -14.72 -19.96
C ALA A 3 19.72 -14.20 -20.03
N ASP A 4 18.74 -15.09 -20.23
CA ASP A 4 17.33 -14.76 -20.48
C ASP A 4 16.34 -15.29 -19.42
N ALA A 5 16.80 -15.88 -18.30
CA ALA A 5 15.89 -16.29 -17.24
C ALA A 5 15.46 -15.08 -16.38
N LEU A 6 14.16 -14.77 -16.37
CA LEU A 6 13.61 -13.74 -15.48
C LEU A 6 13.91 -14.08 -14.01
N PRO A 7 14.20 -13.08 -13.16
CA PRO A 7 14.52 -13.32 -11.75
C PRO A 7 13.33 -13.94 -11.00
N PRO A 8 13.55 -14.62 -9.87
CA PRO A 8 12.45 -15.12 -9.04
C PRO A 8 11.57 -13.94 -8.54
N PRO A 9 10.29 -14.20 -8.20
CA PRO A 9 9.44 -13.19 -7.59
C PRO A 9 10.09 -12.58 -6.35
N ARG A 10 10.02 -11.25 -6.22
CA ARG A 10 10.69 -10.54 -5.14
C ARG A 10 9.85 -9.39 -4.57
N LEU A 11 10.19 -9.00 -3.35
CA LEU A 11 9.73 -7.73 -2.78
C LEU A 11 10.50 -6.57 -3.46
N ARG A 12 9.81 -5.45 -3.73
CA ARG A 12 10.41 -4.23 -4.28
C ARG A 12 10.20 -3.07 -3.30
N ARG A 13 11.28 -2.33 -3.04
CA ARG A 13 11.26 -1.18 -2.14
C ARG A 13 10.71 0.03 -2.87
N ASP A 14 9.44 0.34 -2.60
CA ASP A 14 8.78 1.51 -3.16
C ASP A 14 8.46 2.50 -2.01
N ILE A 15 7.95 3.68 -2.34
CA ILE A 15 7.45 4.64 -1.34
C ILE A 15 6.33 5.48 -1.93
N ASN A 16 5.35 5.82 -1.11
CA ASN A 16 4.34 6.79 -1.48
C ASN A 16 4.81 8.21 -1.10
N LEU A 17 4.68 9.19 -2.00
CA LEU A 17 5.10 10.58 -1.74
C LEU A 17 4.35 11.24 -0.58
N GLY A 18 3.20 10.72 -0.16
CA GLY A 18 2.53 11.09 1.09
C GLY A 18 3.45 10.97 2.31
N THR A 19 4.41 10.04 2.30
CA THR A 19 5.46 9.89 3.32
C THR A 19 6.39 11.08 3.40
N LEU A 20 6.67 11.75 2.27
CA LEU A 20 7.52 12.94 2.20
C LEU A 20 6.74 14.25 2.34
N LEU A 21 5.41 14.17 2.33
CA LEU A 21 4.54 15.34 2.35
C LEU A 21 4.68 16.09 3.67
N ALA A 22 5.07 17.37 3.59
CA ALA A 22 5.16 18.29 4.74
C ALA A 22 6.06 17.76 5.88
N LEU A 23 7.13 17.03 5.56
CA LEU A 23 8.12 16.64 6.56
C LEU A 23 8.72 17.88 7.27
N PRO A 24 8.96 17.81 8.58
CA PRO A 24 9.67 18.86 9.30
C PRO A 24 11.16 18.89 8.88
N PRO A 25 11.84 20.05 8.93
CA PRO A 25 13.25 20.17 8.51
C PRO A 25 14.21 19.21 9.21
N ASP A 26 13.91 18.80 10.45
CA ASP A 26 14.74 17.87 11.23
C ASP A 26 14.45 16.39 10.89
N SER A 27 13.49 16.09 10.02
CA SER A 27 13.29 14.74 9.49
C SER A 27 14.48 14.35 8.62
N THR A 28 14.92 13.10 8.76
CA THR A 28 15.97 12.50 7.92
C THR A 28 15.61 12.52 6.43
N GLY A 29 14.31 12.50 6.11
CA GLY A 29 13.78 12.53 4.75
C GLY A 29 13.51 13.93 4.19
N TRP A 30 13.73 14.99 4.97
CA TRP A 30 13.41 16.34 4.51
C TRP A 30 14.36 16.79 3.41
N ARG A 31 13.81 17.32 2.32
CA ARG A 31 14.53 17.97 1.22
C ARG A 31 13.72 19.14 0.69
N ALA A 32 14.39 20.14 0.13
CA ALA A 32 13.75 21.41 -0.25
C ALA A 32 12.97 21.31 -1.57
N SER A 33 13.27 20.32 -2.41
CA SER A 33 12.61 20.14 -3.71
C SER A 33 12.30 18.68 -4.02
N LEU A 34 11.34 18.44 -4.93
CA LEU A 34 11.02 17.11 -5.43
C LEU A 34 12.25 16.43 -6.07
N ALA A 35 13.10 17.18 -6.79
CA ALA A 35 14.29 16.61 -7.42
C ALA A 35 15.28 16.07 -6.36
N GLU A 36 15.50 16.82 -5.28
CA GLU A 36 16.32 16.36 -4.15
C GLU A 36 15.69 15.18 -3.41
N GLN A 37 14.36 15.17 -3.26
CA GLN A 37 13.63 14.03 -2.68
C GLN A 37 13.83 12.77 -3.53
N LEU A 38 13.63 12.84 -4.85
CA LEU A 38 13.78 11.69 -5.74
C LEU A 38 15.24 11.19 -5.79
N GLN A 39 16.21 12.10 -5.77
CA GLN A 39 17.63 11.74 -5.65
C GLN A 39 17.90 10.97 -4.35
N MET A 40 17.43 11.49 -3.21
CA MET A 40 17.57 10.81 -1.92
C MET A 40 16.94 9.42 -1.93
N LEU A 41 15.71 9.28 -2.45
CA LEU A 41 15.02 8.00 -2.53
C LEU A 41 15.82 6.97 -3.33
N ARG A 42 16.38 7.39 -4.47
CA ARG A 42 17.25 6.53 -5.27
C ARG A 42 18.51 6.11 -4.52
N ASP A 43 19.19 7.07 -3.86
CA ASP A 43 20.42 6.80 -3.10
C ASP A 43 20.16 5.86 -1.91
N ASP A 44 18.96 5.94 -1.32
CA ASP A 44 18.50 5.05 -0.25
C ASP A 44 17.99 3.69 -0.75
N GLY A 45 18.03 3.43 -2.07
CA GLY A 45 17.70 2.15 -2.69
C GLY A 45 16.20 1.91 -2.94
N HIS A 46 15.38 2.96 -2.98
CA HIS A 46 14.02 2.84 -3.51
C HIS A 46 14.08 2.62 -5.03
N GLU A 47 13.15 1.82 -5.54
CA GLU A 47 13.08 1.45 -6.95
C GLU A 47 11.88 2.09 -7.65
N ALA A 48 10.82 2.41 -6.91
CA ALA A 48 9.65 3.10 -7.43
C ALA A 48 9.07 4.12 -6.44
N VAL A 49 8.32 5.08 -6.99
CA VAL A 49 7.60 6.09 -6.25
C VAL A 49 6.13 6.07 -6.67
N GLN A 50 5.25 6.03 -5.68
CA GLN A 50 3.81 6.11 -5.86
C GLN A 50 3.32 7.52 -5.52
N SER A 51 2.41 8.05 -6.35
CA SER A 51 1.84 9.37 -6.09
C SER A 51 0.42 9.55 -6.64
N TRP A 52 -0.33 10.44 -5.99
CA TRP A 52 -1.53 11.11 -6.51
C TRP A 52 -1.21 12.22 -7.52
N GLY A 53 0.07 12.37 -7.90
CA GLY A 53 0.58 13.50 -8.67
C GLY A 53 0.00 13.57 -10.08
N ASP A 54 0.32 14.64 -10.79
CA ASP A 54 0.05 14.76 -12.21
C ASP A 54 1.25 14.27 -13.05
N GLU A 55 1.12 14.39 -14.37
CA GLU A 55 2.12 14.00 -15.36
C GLU A 55 3.52 14.58 -15.07
N THR A 56 3.60 15.75 -14.45
CA THR A 56 4.88 16.40 -14.11
C THR A 56 5.63 15.61 -13.05
N VAL A 57 4.92 15.17 -12.01
CA VAL A 57 5.52 14.38 -10.92
C VAL A 57 5.96 13.03 -11.46
N TRP A 58 5.13 12.36 -12.27
CA TRP A 58 5.46 11.06 -12.85
C TRP A 58 6.66 11.14 -13.79
N ALA A 59 6.72 12.16 -14.65
CA ALA A 59 7.86 12.39 -15.54
C ALA A 59 9.14 12.70 -14.75
N ALA A 60 9.06 13.48 -13.68
CA ALA A 60 10.20 13.76 -12.81
C ALA A 60 10.72 12.49 -12.11
N THR A 61 9.82 11.64 -11.59
CA THR A 61 10.17 10.34 -11.01
C THR A 61 10.92 9.46 -12.02
N GLN A 62 10.40 9.35 -13.24
CA GLN A 62 11.03 8.56 -14.29
C GLN A 62 12.40 9.14 -14.72
N ALA A 63 12.50 10.47 -14.85
CA ALA A 63 13.76 11.15 -15.16
C ALA A 63 14.83 10.96 -14.08
N ALA A 64 14.42 10.77 -12.82
CA ALA A 64 15.32 10.42 -11.72
C ALA A 64 15.79 8.95 -11.76
N GLY A 65 15.27 8.12 -12.68
CA GLY A 65 15.60 6.70 -12.78
C GLY A 65 14.80 5.79 -11.84
N LEU A 66 13.70 6.31 -11.28
CA LEU A 66 12.76 5.54 -10.45
C LEU A 66 11.54 5.17 -11.28
N GLN A 67 10.94 4.01 -11.02
CA GLN A 67 9.65 3.68 -11.64
C GLN A 67 8.53 4.53 -11.04
N ALA A 68 7.63 5.05 -11.86
CA ALA A 68 6.44 5.76 -11.38
C ALA A 68 5.25 4.78 -11.25
N THR A 69 4.51 4.90 -10.15
CA THR A 69 3.24 4.18 -9.92
C THR A 69 2.18 5.18 -9.46
N GLY A 70 0.91 4.90 -9.76
CA GLY A 70 -0.17 5.87 -9.60
C GLY A 70 -1.10 5.58 -8.43
N MET A 71 -1.80 6.62 -7.97
CA MET A 71 -3.02 6.51 -7.20
C MET A 71 -4.16 7.27 -7.87
N ALA A 72 -5.37 6.74 -7.77
CA ALA A 72 -6.55 7.38 -8.35
C ALA A 72 -7.82 7.05 -7.57
N ARG A 73 -8.88 7.83 -7.82
CA ARG A 73 -10.24 7.51 -7.38
C ARG A 73 -11.07 7.09 -8.57
N LEU A 74 -11.86 6.04 -8.42
CA LEU A 74 -12.85 5.60 -9.39
C LEU A 74 -14.22 5.58 -8.73
N ARG A 75 -14.99 6.65 -8.92
CA ARG A 75 -16.33 6.80 -8.32
C ARG A 75 -17.46 6.48 -9.29
N ARG A 76 -17.16 6.44 -10.59
CA ARG A 76 -18.15 6.19 -11.64
C ARG A 76 -17.56 5.21 -12.65
N PRO A 77 -18.31 4.19 -13.08
CA PRO A 77 -17.81 3.19 -14.04
C PRO A 77 -17.27 3.80 -15.33
N GLU A 78 -17.90 4.86 -15.84
CA GLU A 78 -17.50 5.49 -17.11
C GLU A 78 -16.09 6.13 -17.09
N ASP A 79 -15.54 6.41 -15.90
CA ASP A 79 -14.22 7.02 -15.74
C ASP A 79 -13.07 5.98 -15.84
N ALA A 80 -13.37 4.68 -15.75
CA ALA A 80 -12.35 3.62 -15.66
C ALA A 80 -11.46 3.53 -16.91
N ASP A 81 -12.06 3.64 -18.11
CA ASP A 81 -11.34 3.57 -19.38
C ASP A 81 -10.33 4.71 -19.53
N ALA A 82 -10.80 5.94 -19.28
CA ALA A 82 -9.97 7.13 -19.39
C ALA A 82 -8.82 7.11 -18.37
N LEU A 83 -9.09 6.64 -17.16
CA LEU A 83 -8.08 6.46 -16.11
C LEU A 83 -6.99 5.47 -16.55
N ALA A 84 -7.36 4.25 -16.95
CA ALA A 84 -6.42 3.22 -17.37
C ALA A 84 -5.57 3.69 -18.57
N ARG A 85 -6.21 4.28 -19.58
CA ARG A 85 -5.55 4.80 -20.78
C ARG A 85 -4.53 5.90 -20.43
N ARG A 86 -4.91 6.86 -19.58
CA ARG A 86 -4.04 7.97 -19.17
C ARG A 86 -2.81 7.46 -18.40
N HIS A 87 -3.03 6.59 -17.42
CA HIS A 87 -1.95 6.10 -16.57
C HIS A 87 -1.01 5.15 -17.34
N ARG A 88 -1.56 4.37 -18.28
CA ARG A 88 -0.75 3.60 -19.24
C ARG A 88 0.11 4.50 -20.11
N ALA A 89 -0.48 5.54 -20.69
CA ALA A 89 0.22 6.48 -21.57
C ALA A 89 1.33 7.26 -20.83
N ALA A 90 1.14 7.53 -19.53
CA ALA A 90 2.15 8.10 -18.65
C ALA A 90 3.28 7.12 -18.26
N GLY A 91 3.21 5.85 -18.66
CA GLY A 91 4.23 4.85 -18.35
C GLY A 91 4.24 4.40 -16.89
N LEU A 92 3.11 4.49 -16.19
CA LEU A 92 3.01 4.02 -14.81
C LEU A 92 3.05 2.49 -14.73
N GLY A 93 3.66 1.95 -13.69
CA GLY A 93 3.74 0.50 -13.47
C GLY A 93 2.42 -0.17 -13.13
N PHE A 94 1.67 0.45 -12.21
CA PHE A 94 0.32 0.07 -11.81
C PHE A 94 -0.38 1.31 -11.23
N THR A 95 -1.66 1.18 -10.91
CA THR A 95 -2.40 2.20 -10.18
C THR A 95 -3.20 1.59 -9.05
N THR A 96 -2.98 2.09 -7.83
CA THR A 96 -3.85 1.84 -6.70
C THR A 96 -5.11 2.69 -6.85
N VAL A 97 -6.29 2.07 -6.70
CA VAL A 97 -7.58 2.71 -6.96
C VAL A 97 -8.44 2.68 -5.70
N HIS A 98 -8.79 3.87 -5.21
CA HIS A 98 -9.90 4.06 -4.29
C HIS A 98 -11.21 3.94 -5.07
N VAL A 99 -11.86 2.79 -4.98
CA VAL A 99 -13.10 2.50 -5.72
C VAL A 99 -14.32 2.91 -4.90
N GLY A 100 -15.27 3.60 -5.51
CA GLY A 100 -16.52 4.01 -4.86
C GLY A 100 -16.33 5.05 -3.76
N THR A 101 -17.31 5.13 -2.88
CA THR A 101 -17.42 6.11 -1.80
C THR A 101 -17.69 5.47 -0.43
N GLY A 102 -17.97 4.17 -0.41
CA GLY A 102 -18.37 3.42 0.78
C GLY A 102 -19.88 3.43 1.05
N PHE A 103 -20.62 4.29 0.35
CA PHE A 103 -22.09 4.32 0.39
C PHE A 103 -22.73 3.63 -0.82
N ASP A 104 -21.90 2.98 -1.62
CA ASP A 104 -22.31 2.30 -2.84
C ASP A 104 -23.13 1.04 -2.48
N SER A 105 -24.21 0.80 -3.22
CA SER A 105 -24.95 -0.46 -3.21
C SER A 105 -24.11 -1.58 -3.82
N ASP A 106 -24.51 -2.84 -3.60
CA ASP A 106 -23.79 -3.99 -4.19
C ASP A 106 -23.80 -3.92 -5.74
N ALA A 107 -24.89 -3.45 -6.35
CA ALA A 107 -24.97 -3.28 -7.80
C ALA A 107 -24.01 -2.19 -8.31
N GLU A 108 -23.84 -1.09 -7.56
CA GLU A 108 -22.88 -0.03 -7.91
C GLU A 108 -21.44 -0.51 -7.74
N MET A 109 -21.14 -1.26 -6.68
CA MET A 109 -19.83 -1.91 -6.50
C MET A 109 -19.53 -2.88 -7.66
N ASP A 110 -20.49 -3.69 -8.06
CA ASP A 110 -20.35 -4.65 -9.15
C ASP A 110 -20.11 -3.94 -10.50
N ALA A 111 -20.83 -2.84 -10.77
CA ALA A 111 -20.59 -2.02 -11.96
C ALA A 111 -19.19 -1.38 -11.98
N LEU A 112 -18.71 -0.92 -10.82
CA LEU A 112 -17.36 -0.38 -10.69
C LEU A 112 -16.27 -1.45 -10.89
N ALA A 113 -16.45 -2.66 -10.32
CA ALA A 113 -15.53 -3.78 -10.55
C ALA A 113 -15.47 -4.16 -12.02
N HIS A 114 -16.62 -4.30 -12.67
CA HIS A 114 -16.69 -4.66 -14.08
C HIS A 114 -15.93 -3.65 -14.95
N ALA A 115 -16.22 -2.36 -14.80
CA ALA A 115 -15.55 -1.31 -15.56
C ALA A 115 -14.03 -1.24 -15.29
N LEU A 116 -13.61 -1.43 -14.03
CA LEU A 116 -12.20 -1.48 -13.66
C LEU A 116 -11.48 -2.65 -14.33
N LEU A 117 -12.05 -3.85 -14.27
CA LEU A 117 -11.48 -5.06 -14.86
C LEU A 117 -11.45 -4.99 -16.40
N GLU A 118 -12.52 -4.49 -17.03
CA GLU A 118 -12.55 -4.26 -18.48
C GLU A 118 -11.50 -3.25 -18.91
N ALA A 119 -11.35 -2.13 -18.19
CA ALA A 119 -10.35 -1.11 -18.51
C ALA A 119 -8.92 -1.65 -18.34
N GLN A 120 -8.66 -2.41 -17.28
CA GLN A 120 -7.38 -3.10 -17.07
C GLN A 120 -7.06 -4.04 -18.22
N ALA A 121 -8.02 -4.88 -18.64
CA ALA A 121 -7.84 -5.82 -19.74
C ALA A 121 -7.61 -5.09 -21.08
N ARG A 122 -8.38 -4.03 -21.35
CA ARG A 122 -8.31 -3.27 -22.60
C ARG A 122 -6.99 -2.53 -22.79
N HIS A 123 -6.46 -1.93 -21.73
CA HIS A 123 -5.26 -1.08 -21.81
C HIS A 123 -3.98 -1.77 -21.35
N GLY A 124 -4.08 -3.00 -20.81
CA GLY A 124 -2.94 -3.74 -20.26
C GLY A 124 -2.26 -2.99 -19.12
N HIS A 125 -3.04 -2.25 -18.31
CA HIS A 125 -2.54 -1.43 -17.21
C HIS A 125 -3.13 -1.91 -15.88
N PRO A 126 -2.30 -2.39 -14.94
CA PRO A 126 -2.81 -2.91 -13.68
C PRO A 126 -3.51 -1.84 -12.85
N LEU A 127 -4.78 -2.09 -12.52
CA LEU A 127 -5.61 -1.31 -11.61
C LEU A 127 -5.93 -2.18 -10.40
N TRP A 128 -5.37 -1.84 -9.24
CA TRP A 128 -5.53 -2.62 -8.02
C TRP A 128 -6.37 -1.85 -7.01
N VAL A 129 -7.40 -2.50 -6.47
CA VAL A 129 -8.32 -1.88 -5.51
C VAL A 129 -7.63 -1.74 -4.17
N GLU A 130 -7.71 -0.58 -3.55
CA GLU A 130 -7.16 -0.41 -2.20
C GLU A 130 -8.13 -0.91 -1.12
N THR A 131 -7.61 -1.55 -0.07
CA THR A 131 -8.36 -1.72 1.19
C THR A 131 -8.34 -0.38 1.94
N HIS A 132 -9.43 0.39 1.88
CA HIS A 132 -9.43 1.76 2.39
C HIS A 132 -10.80 2.18 2.94
N ARG A 133 -10.82 2.83 4.12
CA ARG A 133 -12.05 3.37 4.74
C ARG A 133 -12.67 4.46 3.88
N ALA A 134 -13.99 4.69 3.91
CA ALA A 134 -14.65 5.66 3.01
C ALA A 134 -14.48 5.34 1.50
N THR A 135 -14.28 4.07 1.17
CA THR A 135 -14.36 3.52 -0.19
C THR A 135 -15.21 2.26 -0.18
N ALA A 136 -15.44 1.64 -1.34
CA ALA A 136 -16.19 0.39 -1.48
C ALA A 136 -15.63 -0.75 -0.62
N THR A 137 -14.33 -0.71 -0.26
CA THR A 137 -13.69 -1.71 0.58
C THR A 137 -13.70 -1.38 2.07
N GLN A 138 -14.44 -0.35 2.50
CA GLN A 138 -14.47 0.04 3.91
C GLN A 138 -15.06 -1.03 4.82
N ASP A 139 -15.91 -1.92 4.29
CA ASP A 139 -16.52 -3.02 5.03
C ASP A 139 -15.91 -4.35 4.61
N ILE A 140 -15.34 -5.08 5.59
CA ILE A 140 -14.63 -6.34 5.33
C ILE A 140 -15.58 -7.38 4.74
N TRP A 141 -16.77 -7.57 5.34
CA TRP A 141 -17.70 -8.61 4.91
C TRP A 141 -18.19 -8.37 3.49
N ARG A 142 -18.60 -7.14 3.16
CA ARG A 142 -19.00 -6.76 1.80
C ARG A 142 -17.84 -6.93 0.82
N THR A 143 -16.61 -6.59 1.20
CA THR A 143 -15.43 -6.83 0.36
C THR A 143 -15.24 -8.32 0.08
N LEU A 144 -15.38 -9.19 1.09
CA LEU A 144 -15.27 -10.65 0.91
C LEU A 144 -16.37 -11.20 -0.01
N ARG A 145 -17.62 -10.74 0.14
CA ARG A 145 -18.71 -11.10 -0.79
C ARG A 145 -18.45 -10.57 -2.20
N TRP A 146 -17.83 -9.40 -2.34
CA TRP A 146 -17.49 -8.81 -3.63
C TRP A 146 -16.38 -9.60 -4.34
N VAL A 147 -15.36 -10.06 -3.60
CA VAL A 147 -14.30 -10.95 -4.13
C VAL A 147 -14.84 -12.30 -4.61
N GLU A 148 -15.90 -12.82 -4.00
CA GLU A 148 -16.56 -14.04 -4.50
C GLU A 148 -17.23 -13.82 -5.87
N ARG A 149 -17.82 -12.64 -6.08
CA ARG A 149 -18.44 -12.26 -7.37
C ARG A 149 -17.40 -11.87 -8.42
N PHE A 150 -16.27 -11.28 -8.00
CA PHE A 150 -15.19 -10.80 -8.86
C PHE A 150 -13.82 -11.34 -8.40
N PRO A 151 -13.55 -12.64 -8.58
CA PRO A 151 -12.30 -13.27 -8.13
C PRO A 151 -11.03 -12.74 -8.82
N GLU A 152 -11.18 -12.03 -9.94
CA GLU A 152 -10.13 -11.37 -10.72
C GLU A 152 -9.62 -10.08 -10.08
N LEU A 153 -10.35 -9.49 -9.12
CA LEU A 153 -9.87 -8.31 -8.41
C LEU A 153 -8.51 -8.59 -7.75
N ARG A 154 -7.64 -7.60 -7.83
CA ARG A 154 -6.33 -7.58 -7.19
C ARG A 154 -6.24 -6.34 -6.33
N PHE A 155 -5.47 -6.44 -5.26
CA PHE A 155 -5.51 -5.44 -4.19
C PHE A 155 -4.16 -4.77 -3.96
N THR A 156 -4.23 -3.48 -3.66
CA THR A 156 -3.23 -2.82 -2.84
C THR A 156 -3.71 -2.89 -1.39
N ALA A 157 -3.01 -3.66 -0.56
CA ALA A 157 -3.44 -3.85 0.81
C ALA A 157 -2.82 -2.77 1.71
N ASP A 158 -3.65 -1.81 2.10
CA ASP A 158 -3.46 -0.98 3.28
C ASP A 158 -4.33 -1.51 4.42
N LEU A 159 -3.76 -2.43 5.19
CA LEU A 159 -4.51 -3.15 6.21
C LEU A 159 -4.78 -2.29 7.45
N SER A 160 -4.19 -1.09 7.54
CA SER A 160 -4.47 -0.17 8.64
C SER A 160 -5.92 0.30 8.68
N HIS A 161 -6.53 0.47 7.51
CA HIS A 161 -7.94 0.85 7.42
C HIS A 161 -8.88 -0.19 8.00
N TRP A 162 -8.57 -1.47 7.85
CA TRP A 162 -9.36 -2.56 8.43
C TRP A 162 -9.01 -2.81 9.88
N TYR A 163 -7.72 -2.81 10.21
CA TYR A 163 -7.26 -3.01 11.59
C TYR A 163 -7.89 -2.00 12.54
N SER A 164 -7.79 -0.71 12.24
CA SER A 164 -8.36 0.35 13.06
C SER A 164 -9.86 0.52 12.83
N GLY A 165 -10.33 0.45 11.58
CA GLY A 165 -11.72 0.76 11.24
C GLY A 165 -12.74 -0.32 11.59
N HIS A 166 -12.34 -1.58 11.60
CA HIS A 166 -13.19 -2.74 11.99
C HIS A 166 -12.78 -3.35 13.31
N GLU A 167 -11.85 -2.72 14.03
CA GLU A 167 -11.31 -3.19 15.30
C GLU A 167 -10.95 -4.69 15.24
N LEU A 168 -9.95 -5.04 14.42
CA LEU A 168 -9.60 -6.44 14.18
C LEU A 168 -9.16 -7.20 15.45
N THR A 169 -8.88 -6.49 16.54
CA THR A 169 -8.53 -7.06 17.85
C THR A 169 -9.71 -7.12 18.82
N TYR A 170 -10.92 -6.76 18.41
CA TYR A 170 -12.09 -6.77 19.30
C TYR A 170 -12.21 -8.13 19.99
N GLY A 171 -12.34 -8.13 21.33
CA GLY A 171 -12.41 -9.37 22.11
C GLY A 171 -11.13 -10.22 22.17
N GLY A 172 -10.00 -9.73 21.63
CA GLY A 172 -8.77 -10.53 21.47
C GLY A 172 -8.83 -11.51 20.29
N GLU A 173 -9.80 -11.35 19.39
CA GLU A 173 -10.16 -12.30 18.33
C GLU A 173 -9.33 -12.14 17.04
N PHE A 174 -8.14 -11.54 17.11
CA PHE A 174 -7.36 -11.19 15.91
C PHE A 174 -7.10 -12.39 15.00
N ALA A 175 -6.70 -13.54 15.56
CA ALA A 175 -6.42 -14.73 14.77
C ALA A 175 -7.67 -15.26 14.02
N GLU A 176 -8.82 -15.27 14.68
CA GLU A 176 -10.10 -15.71 14.11
C GLU A 176 -10.54 -14.75 12.99
N ARG A 177 -10.45 -13.44 13.24
CA ARG A 177 -10.79 -12.41 12.26
C ARG A 177 -9.85 -12.43 11.06
N MET A 178 -8.54 -12.57 11.29
CA MET A 178 -7.54 -12.69 10.24
C MET A 178 -7.80 -13.90 9.33
N ALA A 179 -8.26 -15.03 9.88
CA ALA A 179 -8.56 -16.23 9.09
C ALA A 179 -9.61 -15.98 7.99
N HIS A 180 -10.54 -15.03 8.20
CA HIS A 180 -11.53 -14.64 7.19
C HIS A 180 -10.96 -13.78 6.06
N LEU A 181 -9.82 -13.11 6.26
CA LEU A 181 -9.26 -12.15 5.31
C LEU A 181 -8.51 -12.81 4.14
N GLY A 182 -8.27 -14.13 4.22
CA GLY A 182 -7.51 -14.91 3.24
C GLY A 182 -7.83 -14.60 1.76
N PRO A 183 -9.10 -14.47 1.34
CA PRO A 183 -9.43 -14.15 -0.06
C PRO A 183 -8.80 -12.84 -0.57
N VAL A 184 -8.67 -11.81 0.27
CA VAL A 184 -8.07 -10.52 -0.10
C VAL A 184 -6.56 -10.58 0.02
N LEU A 185 -6.04 -11.12 1.13
CA LEU A 185 -4.60 -11.25 1.36
C LEU A 185 -3.92 -12.05 0.23
N ALA A 186 -4.56 -13.12 -0.25
CA ALA A 186 -4.05 -13.92 -1.36
C ALA A 186 -4.03 -13.20 -2.72
N ARG A 187 -4.80 -12.11 -2.85
CA ARG A 187 -4.95 -11.33 -4.10
C ARG A 187 -4.19 -10.00 -4.06
N THR A 188 -3.46 -9.74 -2.99
CA THR A 188 -2.59 -8.57 -2.84
C THR A 188 -1.46 -8.59 -3.86
N ARG A 189 -1.20 -7.43 -4.50
CA ARG A 189 -0.12 -7.20 -5.46
C ARG A 189 0.72 -5.95 -5.15
N ALA A 190 0.24 -5.11 -4.24
CA ALA A 190 1.02 -4.08 -3.57
C ALA A 190 0.63 -3.97 -2.10
N LEU A 191 1.54 -3.49 -1.27
CA LEU A 191 1.33 -3.21 0.15
C LEU A 191 1.51 -1.71 0.37
N HIS A 192 0.60 -1.11 1.13
CA HIS A 192 0.87 0.16 1.79
C HIS A 192 1.32 -0.13 3.22
N GLY A 193 2.58 0.21 3.49
CA GLY A 193 3.23 0.06 4.78
C GLY A 193 2.78 1.15 5.72
N ARG A 194 1.66 0.93 6.41
CA ARG A 194 1.21 1.71 7.56
C ARG A 194 0.81 0.76 8.67
N ILE A 195 1.22 1.09 9.89
CA ILE A 195 0.82 0.36 11.11
C ILE A 195 0.00 1.31 11.98
N GLY A 196 -1.16 0.84 12.38
CA GLY A 196 -2.06 1.49 13.33
C GLY A 196 -2.59 0.50 14.36
N ASN A 197 -3.23 1.01 15.40
CA ASN A 197 -3.97 0.25 16.39
C ASN A 197 -5.47 0.64 16.36
N SER A 198 -6.29 0.06 17.23
CA SER A 198 -7.74 0.33 17.28
C SER A 198 -8.10 1.78 17.64
N GLY A 199 -7.18 2.52 18.26
CA GLY A 199 -7.37 3.93 18.62
C GLY A 199 -6.72 4.93 17.67
N CYS A 200 -5.77 4.50 16.83
CA CYS A 200 -5.01 5.37 15.94
C CYS A 200 -4.56 4.64 14.69
N LEU A 201 -4.84 5.21 13.52
CA LEU A 201 -4.50 4.60 12.25
C LEU A 201 -2.99 4.58 11.94
N GLN A 202 -2.23 5.48 12.56
CA GLN A 202 -0.78 5.55 12.41
C GLN A 202 -0.14 5.71 13.78
N THR A 203 0.51 4.67 14.26
CA THR A 203 1.24 4.67 15.54
C THR A 203 2.73 4.82 15.30
N GLY A 204 3.48 5.18 16.35
CA GLY A 204 4.92 4.96 16.33
C GLY A 204 5.21 3.46 16.29
N LEU A 205 6.37 3.07 15.76
CA LEU A 205 6.77 1.66 15.66
C LEU A 205 7.35 1.11 16.98
N ASP A 206 7.84 2.01 17.83
CA ASP A 206 8.37 1.71 19.16
C ASP A 206 7.30 1.78 20.27
N ASP A 207 6.07 2.17 19.91
CA ASP A 207 4.94 2.20 20.84
C ASP A 207 4.59 0.76 21.29
N GLU A 208 4.27 0.57 22.57
CA GLU A 208 3.90 -0.76 23.09
C GLU A 208 2.56 -1.24 22.50
N GLY A 209 2.47 -2.52 22.15
CA GLY A 209 1.22 -3.17 21.77
C GLY A 209 1.40 -4.45 20.97
N ASP A 210 0.30 -5.17 20.79
CA ASP A 210 0.20 -6.43 20.04
C ASP A 210 0.20 -6.22 18.51
N TYR A 211 -0.22 -5.04 18.06
CA TYR A 211 -0.45 -4.73 16.65
C TYR A 211 0.79 -4.98 15.78
N LEU A 212 2.02 -4.70 16.24
CA LEU A 212 3.21 -4.97 15.42
C LEU A 212 3.31 -6.45 15.02
N ALA A 213 3.02 -7.38 15.94
CA ALA A 213 2.98 -8.81 15.65
C ALA A 213 1.82 -9.16 14.71
N HIS A 214 0.66 -8.52 14.89
CA HIS A 214 -0.51 -8.70 14.01
C HIS A 214 -0.24 -8.25 12.56
N TYR A 215 0.39 -7.08 12.36
CA TYR A 215 0.77 -6.63 11.01
C TYR A 215 1.83 -7.53 10.39
N ARG A 216 2.80 -8.04 11.16
CA ARG A 216 3.74 -9.05 10.66
C ARG A 216 3.00 -10.30 10.15
N ALA A 217 1.99 -10.78 10.87
CA ALA A 217 1.18 -11.91 10.44
C ALA A 217 0.40 -11.59 9.14
N LEU A 218 -0.27 -10.44 9.09
CA LEU A 218 -1.02 -9.97 7.93
C LEU A 218 -0.14 -9.80 6.68
N TRP A 219 1.00 -9.13 6.82
CA TRP A 219 1.93 -8.92 5.71
C TRP A 219 2.59 -10.21 5.25
N THR A 220 2.91 -11.13 6.17
CA THR A 220 3.40 -12.48 5.81
C THR A 220 2.36 -13.22 4.98
N ALA A 221 1.08 -13.16 5.35
CA ALA A 221 0.00 -13.78 4.58
C ALA A 221 -0.17 -13.16 3.19
N CYS A 222 -0.06 -11.84 3.05
CA CYS A 222 -0.02 -11.17 1.74
C CYS A 222 1.19 -11.64 0.90
N CYS A 223 2.38 -11.71 1.51
CA CYS A 223 3.59 -12.17 0.83
C CYS A 223 3.46 -13.62 0.36
N LEU A 224 2.93 -14.51 1.21
CA LEU A 224 2.69 -15.91 0.88
C LEU A 224 1.69 -16.04 -0.28
N GLY A 225 0.59 -15.30 -0.21
CA GLY A 225 -0.43 -15.26 -1.27
C GLY A 225 0.12 -14.79 -2.61
N PHE A 226 0.95 -13.75 -2.60
CA PHE A 226 1.69 -13.29 -3.77
C PHE A 226 2.61 -14.39 -4.30
N LEU A 227 3.49 -14.94 -3.45
CA LEU A 227 4.48 -15.95 -3.84
C LEU A 227 3.85 -17.22 -4.41
N GLN A 228 2.67 -17.64 -3.93
CA GLN A 228 1.94 -18.80 -4.44
C GLN A 228 1.42 -18.63 -5.88
N GLN A 229 1.26 -17.39 -6.34
CA GLN A 229 0.64 -17.07 -7.63
C GLN A 229 1.60 -16.32 -8.57
N ALA A 230 2.70 -15.79 -8.04
CA ALA A 230 3.61 -14.93 -8.79
C ALA A 230 4.43 -15.73 -9.81
N GLN A 231 4.60 -15.12 -10.98
CA GLN A 231 5.47 -15.62 -12.03
C GLN A 231 6.88 -15.02 -11.91
N ALA A 232 7.88 -15.68 -12.52
CA ALA A 232 9.22 -15.13 -12.61
C ALA A 232 9.19 -13.72 -13.21
N GLY A 233 9.91 -12.79 -12.60
CA GLY A 233 9.95 -11.37 -12.96
C GLY A 233 8.90 -10.50 -12.26
N GLU A 234 7.87 -11.07 -11.62
CA GLU A 234 6.88 -10.29 -10.90
C GLU A 234 7.42 -9.77 -9.56
N VAL A 235 6.93 -8.60 -9.16
CA VAL A 235 7.34 -7.93 -7.92
C VAL A 235 6.13 -7.64 -7.04
N LEU A 236 6.30 -7.82 -5.73
CA LEU A 236 5.38 -7.28 -4.73
C LEU A 236 5.88 -5.90 -4.33
N SER A 237 5.14 -4.87 -4.72
CA SER A 237 5.45 -3.48 -4.37
C SER A 237 5.17 -3.23 -2.89
N PHE A 238 6.13 -2.73 -2.12
CA PHE A 238 5.91 -2.27 -0.75
C PHE A 238 6.12 -0.75 -0.69
N ASN A 239 5.05 -0.01 -0.45
CA ASN A 239 5.06 1.45 -0.38
C ASN A 239 4.89 1.88 1.07
N ALA A 240 5.94 2.37 1.73
CA ALA A 240 5.69 3.10 2.98
C ALA A 240 4.79 4.31 2.67
N GLU A 241 3.65 4.38 3.34
CA GLU A 241 2.63 5.41 3.14
C GLU A 241 2.22 5.99 4.49
N LEU A 242 3.09 6.82 5.06
CA LEU A 242 2.86 7.47 6.35
C LEU A 242 2.47 8.93 6.11
N LEU A 243 1.24 9.33 6.40
CA LEU A 243 0.78 10.69 6.09
C LEU A 243 0.86 11.58 7.34
N PRO A 244 1.04 12.92 7.17
CA PRO A 244 0.96 13.82 8.30
C PRO A 244 -0.50 13.94 8.76
N MET A 245 -0.72 14.49 9.96
CA MET A 245 -2.07 14.87 10.38
C MET A 245 -2.68 15.93 9.45
N ARG A 246 -1.85 16.82 8.89
CA ARG A 246 -2.25 17.93 8.03
C ARG A 246 -1.15 18.28 7.03
N ALA A 247 -1.54 18.65 5.81
CA ALA A 247 -0.66 19.24 4.81
C ALA A 247 -1.20 20.62 4.40
N GLY A 248 -0.45 21.69 4.72
CA GLY A 248 -0.95 23.05 4.57
C GLY A 248 -2.23 23.28 5.40
N GLN A 249 -3.33 23.62 4.72
CA GLN A 249 -4.66 23.79 5.35
C GLN A 249 -5.52 22.51 5.33
N MET A 250 -5.10 21.46 4.63
CA MET A 250 -5.86 20.23 4.45
C MET A 250 -5.56 19.23 5.57
N TRP A 251 -6.58 18.84 6.32
CA TRP A 251 -6.49 17.77 7.30
C TRP A 251 -6.60 16.40 6.64
N LEU A 252 -5.67 15.51 6.97
CA LEU A 252 -5.58 14.16 6.41
C LEU A 252 -6.00 13.10 7.41
N HIS A 253 -5.87 13.36 8.72
CA HIS A 253 -6.35 12.49 9.80
C HIS A 253 -5.71 11.08 9.86
N TYR A 254 -4.44 10.94 9.46
CA TYR A 254 -3.71 9.67 9.53
C TYR A 254 -2.88 9.54 10.82
N ALA A 255 -2.16 10.60 11.20
CA ALA A 255 -1.44 10.66 12.46
C ALA A 255 -2.31 11.26 13.59
N GLN A 256 -1.99 10.95 14.84
CA GLN A 256 -2.56 11.65 16.00
C GLN A 256 -2.21 13.14 15.96
N THR A 257 -3.19 13.99 16.29
CA THR A 257 -2.92 15.39 16.61
C THR A 257 -2.15 15.45 17.93
N ARG A 258 -0.87 15.82 17.89
CA ARG A 258 -0.10 16.16 19.09
C ARG A 258 0.23 17.65 19.08
N THR A 259 0.23 18.27 20.26
CA THR A 259 0.68 19.66 20.38
C THR A 259 2.18 19.71 20.10
N ALA A 260 2.56 20.43 19.04
CA ALA A 260 3.95 20.69 18.73
C ALA A 260 4.55 21.63 19.78
N HIS A 261 5.29 21.08 20.73
CA HIS A 261 6.15 21.90 21.58
C HIS A 261 7.28 22.50 20.72
N ALA A 262 7.73 23.72 21.03
CA ALA A 262 8.78 24.39 20.26
C ALA A 262 10.10 23.60 20.19
N SER A 263 10.32 22.67 21.13
CA SER A 263 11.46 21.75 21.19
C SER A 263 11.21 20.38 20.53
N SER A 264 10.03 20.16 19.94
CA SER A 264 9.69 18.89 19.28
C SER A 264 10.35 18.84 17.91
N PRO A 265 11.33 17.95 17.67
CA PRO A 265 12.04 17.88 16.38
C PRO A 265 11.08 17.60 15.21
N TRP A 266 9.98 16.91 15.48
CA TRP A 266 9.03 16.51 14.42
C TRP A 266 7.78 17.38 14.34
N ALA A 267 7.81 18.59 14.89
CA ALA A 267 6.72 19.58 14.78
C ALA A 267 5.31 19.02 15.11
N GLY A 268 5.21 18.18 16.14
CA GLY A 268 3.94 17.57 16.56
C GLY A 268 3.60 16.22 15.89
N GLU A 269 4.47 15.70 15.03
CA GLU A 269 4.40 14.30 14.61
C GLU A 269 4.95 13.36 15.70
N PRO A 270 4.42 12.12 15.80
CA PRO A 270 4.86 11.16 16.82
C PRO A 270 6.29 10.66 16.62
N THR A 271 6.75 10.60 15.38
CA THR A 271 8.01 10.02 14.94
C THR A 271 8.51 10.72 13.67
N ASP A 272 9.76 10.45 13.28
CA ASP A 272 10.23 10.78 11.93
C ASP A 272 9.67 9.75 10.92
N ARG A 273 8.66 10.16 10.14
CA ARG A 273 8.01 9.30 9.14
C ARG A 273 8.97 8.70 8.12
N TYR A 274 10.04 9.40 7.75
CA TYR A 274 11.00 8.84 6.79
C TYR A 274 11.88 7.75 7.43
N ALA A 275 12.30 7.96 8.67
CA ALA A 275 13.00 6.94 9.43
C ALA A 275 12.12 5.69 9.64
N ASP A 276 10.84 5.89 9.99
CA ASP A 276 9.86 4.82 10.13
C ASP A 276 9.61 4.06 8.81
N ALA A 277 9.59 4.75 7.68
CA ALA A 277 9.51 4.09 6.37
C ALA A 277 10.66 3.10 6.13
N ALA A 278 11.89 3.45 6.55
CA ALA A 278 13.03 2.55 6.47
C ALA A 278 12.91 1.35 7.44
N GLN A 279 12.28 1.55 8.60
CA GLN A 279 11.99 0.45 9.53
C GLN A 279 10.93 -0.50 8.97
N LEU A 280 9.83 0.05 8.43
CA LEU A 280 8.75 -0.71 7.81
C LEU A 280 9.24 -1.56 6.64
N TRP A 281 10.18 -1.03 5.84
CA TRP A 281 10.84 -1.81 4.81
C TRP A 281 11.55 -3.05 5.38
N ARG A 282 12.32 -2.92 6.47
CA ARG A 282 12.97 -4.07 7.11
C ARG A 282 11.95 -5.09 7.62
N LEU A 283 10.86 -4.62 8.24
CA LEU A 283 9.76 -5.49 8.67
C LEU A 283 9.13 -6.25 7.50
N ALA A 284 8.92 -5.59 6.37
CA ALA A 284 8.38 -6.21 5.17
C ALA A 284 9.35 -7.26 4.57
N GLN A 285 10.66 -6.99 4.60
CA GLN A 285 11.67 -7.97 4.20
C GLN A 285 11.63 -9.22 5.08
N ASP A 286 11.52 -9.07 6.41
CA ASP A 286 11.37 -10.20 7.33
C ASP A 286 10.12 -11.03 7.00
N CYS A 287 8.98 -10.35 6.77
CA CYS A 287 7.72 -11.01 6.43
C CYS A 287 7.80 -11.76 5.09
N PHE A 288 8.45 -11.16 4.09
CA PHE A 288 8.65 -11.79 2.79
C PHE A 288 9.57 -13.02 2.89
N ALA A 289 10.67 -12.91 3.64
CA ALA A 289 11.58 -14.03 3.88
C ALA A 289 10.87 -15.18 4.63
N LEU A 290 10.06 -14.87 5.64
CA LEU A 290 9.23 -15.86 6.32
C LEU A 290 8.22 -16.53 5.38
N ALA A 291 7.58 -15.76 4.50
CA ALA A 291 6.67 -16.33 3.51
C ALA A 291 7.40 -17.27 2.52
N GLN A 292 8.64 -16.97 2.13
CA GLN A 292 9.47 -17.84 1.28
C GLN A 292 9.81 -19.16 1.98
N THR A 293 10.11 -19.14 3.28
CA THR A 293 10.37 -20.37 4.04
C THR A 293 9.12 -21.20 4.23
N GLN A 294 7.94 -20.58 4.35
CA GLN A 294 6.65 -21.27 4.41
C GLN A 294 6.22 -21.88 3.07
N LEU A 295 6.57 -21.25 1.95
CA LEU A 295 6.26 -21.75 0.61
C LEU A 295 7.08 -22.99 0.24
N THR A 296 8.33 -23.03 0.69
CA THR A 296 9.21 -24.19 0.48
C THR A 296 8.74 -25.29 1.43
N PRO A 297 8.18 -26.43 0.95
CA PRO A 297 7.78 -27.49 1.85
C PRO A 297 8.98 -27.86 2.72
N HIS A 298 8.78 -27.92 4.04
CA HIS A 298 9.74 -28.58 4.90
C HIS A 298 9.93 -29.98 4.30
N ASN A 299 11.08 -30.24 3.71
CA ASN A 299 11.48 -31.58 3.35
C ASN A 299 12.16 -32.11 4.61
N PRO A 300 11.45 -32.83 5.52
CA PRO A 300 12.12 -33.50 6.61
C PRO A 300 13.02 -34.56 5.98
N ALA A 301 14.28 -34.19 5.78
CA ALA A 301 15.28 -35.10 5.24
C ALA A 301 15.61 -36.14 6.30
N ARG A 302 15.25 -37.39 5.98
CA ARG A 302 15.79 -38.67 6.46
C ARG A 302 15.34 -39.20 7.81
#